data_AF-A0A0K1U4Q0-F1
#
_entry.id   AF-A0A0K1U4Q0-F1
#
_cell.length_a   1.000
_cell.length_b   1.000
_cell.length_c   1.000
_cell.angle_alpha   90.00
_cell.angle_beta   90.00
_cell.angle_gamma   90.00
#
_symmetry.space_group_name_H-M   'P 1'
#
loop_
_entity.id
_entity.type
_entity.pdbx_description
1 polymer ?
#
loop_
_entity_poly.entity_id
_entity_poly.type
_entity_poly.pdbx_seq_one_letter_code
_entity_poly.pdbx_strand_id
1 'polypeptide(L)'
;MTSLPWLDPDQLWFPPANEALDDPDGLLALGGDLSTERLILAYRNGIFPWYSDDQPILWWSPNPRCVLFPNEIHVSRSLRRTLNQQRFQVTADRHFGRIIRLCASTRAEGTWITEEMIASYSELHRMGVAHSIEIWNQRGELAGGMYGLAIGRCFFGESMFSLETNASKVLMVHLAHQLQLWGYRIMDCQVESRHLLTMGARTIPREEFLSILRMTIDQKPDQTDWTFLWRWPGPEE
;
A
#
# COMPACT_ATOMS: atom_id res chain seq x y z
N MET A 1 22.46 11.34 21.52
CA MET A 1 21.73 11.94 20.39
C MET A 1 22.25 11.26 19.14
N THR A 2 21.53 10.26 18.66
CA THR A 2 21.86 9.65 17.36
C THR A 2 21.47 10.67 16.30
N SER A 3 22.44 11.20 15.55
CA SER A 3 22.13 12.11 14.44
C SER A 3 21.52 11.29 13.32
N LEU A 4 20.30 11.64 12.89
CA LEU A 4 19.70 11.02 11.71
C LEU A 4 20.53 11.37 10.45
N PRO A 5 20.81 10.40 9.58
CA PRO A 5 21.51 10.65 8.34
C PRO A 5 20.67 11.53 7.41
N TRP A 6 21.34 12.48 6.76
CA TRP A 6 20.78 13.27 5.67
C TRP A 6 21.25 12.67 4.35
N LEU A 7 20.31 12.23 3.52
CA LEU A 7 20.59 11.61 2.24
C LEU A 7 20.94 12.67 1.20
N ASP A 8 21.97 12.39 0.43
CA ASP A 8 22.38 13.19 -0.72
C ASP A 8 21.53 12.78 -1.95
N PRO A 9 20.86 13.71 -2.65
CA PRO A 9 20.14 13.42 -3.89
C PRO A 9 20.99 12.73 -4.95
N ASP A 10 22.30 13.02 -5.00
CA ASP A 10 23.21 12.45 -6.00
C ASP A 10 23.73 11.05 -5.62
N GLN A 11 23.36 10.53 -4.43
CA GLN A 11 23.78 9.22 -3.95
C GLN A 11 22.59 8.31 -3.61
N LEU A 12 22.57 7.13 -4.22
CA LEU A 12 21.52 6.14 -4.04
C LEU A 12 21.87 5.13 -2.93
N TRP A 13 21.49 5.41 -1.69
CA TRP A 13 21.63 4.50 -0.55
C TRP A 13 20.63 4.82 0.57
N PHE A 14 20.46 3.88 1.51
CA PHE A 14 19.74 4.07 2.77
C PHE A 14 20.51 3.44 3.93
N PRO A 15 20.45 4.01 5.15
CA PRO A 15 20.91 3.32 6.35
C PRO A 15 20.08 2.04 6.59
N PRO A 16 20.63 1.05 7.30
CA PRO A 16 19.88 -0.15 7.68
C PRO A 16 18.60 0.18 8.46
N ALA A 17 17.47 -0.42 8.06
CA ALA A 17 16.15 -0.15 8.65
C ALA A 17 16.05 -0.45 10.17
N ASN A 18 16.94 -1.29 10.70
CA ASN A 18 17.04 -1.58 12.14
C ASN A 18 17.68 -0.45 12.96
N GLU A 19 18.26 0.57 12.32
CA GLU A 19 18.81 1.76 12.96
C GLU A 19 17.78 2.90 13.12
N ALA A 20 16.54 2.70 12.65
CA ALA A 20 15.49 3.71 12.80
C ALA A 20 15.15 3.95 14.27
N LEU A 21 14.83 5.21 14.61
CA LEU A 21 14.54 5.66 15.96
C LEU A 21 13.32 4.95 16.56
N ASP A 22 13.32 4.83 17.90
CA ASP A 22 12.14 4.40 18.66
C ASP A 22 11.16 5.56 18.91
N ASP A 23 11.65 6.80 18.94
CA ASP A 23 10.85 8.02 19.09
C ASP A 23 11.44 9.18 18.25
N PRO A 24 10.69 9.71 17.25
CA PRO A 24 9.43 9.17 16.74
C PRO A 24 9.63 7.80 16.06
N ASP A 25 8.72 6.86 16.33
CA ASP A 25 8.84 5.45 15.90
C ASP A 25 9.08 5.33 14.39
N GLY A 26 10.21 4.71 14.06
CA GLY A 26 10.57 4.37 12.70
C GLY A 26 11.27 5.46 11.90
N LEU A 27 11.45 6.68 12.41
CA LEU A 27 12.16 7.71 11.65
C LEU A 27 13.62 7.29 11.41
N LEU A 28 14.04 7.23 10.15
CA LEU A 28 15.29 6.62 9.74
C LEU A 28 16.26 7.59 9.06
N ALA A 29 15.77 8.46 8.16
CA ALA A 29 16.61 9.39 7.42
C ALA A 29 15.81 10.61 6.92
N LEU A 30 16.52 11.67 6.53
CA LEU A 30 15.94 12.86 5.93
C LEU A 30 16.56 13.14 4.55
N GLY A 31 15.87 13.90 3.70
CA GLY A 31 16.41 14.41 2.44
C GLY A 31 16.46 13.37 1.32
N GLY A 32 17.43 13.53 0.42
CA GLY A 32 17.47 12.83 -0.86
C GLY A 32 16.46 13.44 -1.85
N ASP A 33 15.77 12.57 -2.58
CA ASP A 33 14.85 12.90 -3.65
C ASP A 33 13.71 11.85 -3.71
N LEU A 34 12.73 12.05 -4.59
CA LEU A 34 11.70 11.05 -4.88
C LEU A 34 11.92 10.37 -6.24
N SER A 35 13.18 10.21 -6.68
CA SER A 35 13.48 9.42 -7.88
C SER A 35 12.92 8.01 -7.76
N THR A 36 12.51 7.44 -8.89
CA THR A 36 11.93 6.11 -8.93
C THR A 36 12.88 5.04 -8.41
N GLU A 37 14.16 5.20 -8.67
CA GLU A 37 15.25 4.34 -8.22
C GLU A 37 15.38 4.36 -6.69
N ARG A 38 15.31 5.55 -6.08
CA ARG A 38 15.35 5.70 -4.62
C ARG A 38 14.09 5.16 -3.96
N LEU A 39 12.91 5.43 -4.51
CA LEU A 39 11.66 4.87 -4.00
C LEU A 39 11.70 3.34 -4.03
N ILE A 40 12.04 2.74 -5.18
CA ILE A 40 12.18 1.28 -5.29
C ILE A 40 13.20 0.75 -4.29
N LEU A 41 14.36 1.40 -4.14
CA LEU A 41 15.35 1.01 -3.14
C LEU A 41 14.79 1.07 -1.71
N ALA A 42 14.04 2.12 -1.37
CA ALA A 42 13.42 2.29 -0.07
C ALA A 42 12.47 1.12 0.24
N TYR A 43 11.49 0.85 -0.63
CA TYR A 43 10.51 -0.23 -0.44
C TYR A 43 11.18 -1.60 -0.36
N ARG A 44 12.22 -1.84 -1.16
CA ARG A 44 13.00 -3.08 -1.11
C ARG A 44 13.72 -3.28 0.22
N ASN A 45 13.97 -2.21 0.97
CA ASN A 45 14.57 -2.24 2.30
C ASN A 45 13.55 -2.02 3.43
N GLY A 46 12.25 -2.03 3.12
CA GLY A 46 11.19 -1.85 4.12
C GLY A 46 11.01 -0.40 4.56
N ILE A 47 11.46 0.55 3.76
CA ILE A 47 11.45 1.99 4.04
C ILE A 47 10.41 2.66 3.14
N PHE A 48 9.68 3.65 3.65
CA PHE A 48 8.75 4.45 2.86
C PHE A 48 8.87 5.94 3.19
N PRO A 49 8.60 6.84 2.22
CA PRO A 49 8.56 8.27 2.47
C PRO A 49 7.25 8.67 3.16
N TRP A 50 7.31 9.53 4.16
CA TRP A 50 6.10 10.10 4.78
C TRP A 50 6.41 11.44 5.44
N TYR A 51 5.93 12.54 4.86
CA TYR A 51 6.25 13.90 5.30
C TYR A 51 5.12 14.87 4.91
N SER A 52 5.14 16.07 5.47
CA SER A 52 4.26 17.19 5.10
C SER A 52 4.97 18.17 4.18
N ASP A 53 4.23 19.00 3.43
CA ASP A 53 4.79 19.98 2.47
C ASP A 53 5.82 20.96 3.09
N ASP A 54 5.74 21.20 4.39
CA ASP A 54 6.65 22.08 5.14
C ASP A 54 7.89 21.36 5.72
N GLN A 55 8.03 20.06 5.46
CA GLN A 55 9.11 19.21 5.94
C GLN A 55 10.02 18.78 4.79
N PRO A 56 11.32 18.51 5.05
CA PRO A 56 12.11 17.73 4.11
C PRO A 56 11.51 16.34 3.96
N ILE A 57 11.89 15.61 2.90
CA ILE A 57 11.51 14.20 2.75
C ILE A 57 11.97 13.44 4.00
N LEU A 58 11.06 12.73 4.65
CA LEU A 58 11.33 11.87 5.80
C LEU A 58 11.10 10.43 5.40
N TRP A 59 12.03 9.55 5.79
CA TRP A 59 12.01 8.13 5.47
C TRP A 59 11.81 7.30 6.73
N TRP A 60 10.90 6.33 6.68
CA TRP A 60 10.39 5.62 7.85
C TRP A 60 10.48 4.10 7.73
N SER A 61 10.74 3.43 8.85
CA SER A 61 10.63 1.99 9.04
C SER A 61 10.21 1.66 10.50
N PRO A 62 8.91 1.79 10.83
CA PRO A 62 8.36 1.65 12.18
C PRO A 62 8.52 0.25 12.78
N ASN A 63 8.45 0.19 14.11
CA ASN A 63 8.45 -1.05 14.88
C ASN A 63 7.43 -0.99 16.03
N PRO A 64 6.29 -1.67 15.92
CA PRO A 64 6.00 -2.75 14.98
C PRO A 64 5.53 -2.28 13.59
N ARG A 65 5.56 -3.19 12.61
CA ARG A 65 5.07 -2.95 11.25
C ARG A 65 3.67 -3.57 11.07
N CYS A 66 2.72 -2.79 10.56
CA CYS A 66 1.38 -3.28 10.26
C CYS A 66 1.34 -4.00 8.90
N VAL A 67 0.80 -5.23 8.88
CA VAL A 67 0.74 -6.07 7.68
C VAL A 67 -0.60 -6.78 7.58
N LEU A 68 -0.98 -7.18 6.36
CA LEU A 68 -2.06 -8.12 6.11
C LEU A 68 -1.50 -9.28 5.26
N PHE A 69 -1.68 -10.51 5.74
CA PHE A 69 -1.43 -11.68 4.91
C PHE A 69 -2.63 -11.93 4.00
N PRO A 70 -2.46 -12.05 2.67
CA PRO A 70 -3.58 -12.18 1.73
C PRO A 70 -4.60 -13.28 2.07
N ASN A 71 -4.12 -14.41 2.62
CA ASN A 71 -4.93 -15.55 3.04
C ASN A 71 -5.59 -15.38 4.43
N GLU A 72 -5.30 -14.32 5.17
CA GLU A 72 -5.81 -14.03 6.52
C GLU A 72 -6.87 -12.90 6.52
N ILE A 73 -7.31 -12.44 5.34
CA ILE A 73 -8.35 -11.39 5.23
C ILE A 73 -9.63 -11.79 5.98
N HIS A 74 -10.04 -10.97 6.93
CA HIS A 74 -11.24 -11.21 7.71
C HIS A 74 -12.48 -10.62 7.02
N VAL A 75 -13.43 -11.50 6.68
CA VAL A 75 -14.73 -11.11 6.12
C VAL A 75 -15.81 -11.24 7.19
N SER A 76 -16.19 -10.11 7.80
CA SER A 76 -17.26 -10.10 8.80
C SER A 76 -18.62 -10.48 8.20
N ARG A 77 -19.55 -10.94 9.05
CA ARG A 77 -20.90 -11.33 8.62
C ARG A 77 -21.65 -10.21 7.89
N SER A 78 -21.48 -8.95 8.31
CA SER A 78 -22.11 -7.80 7.67
C SER A 78 -21.47 -7.46 6.32
N LEU A 79 -20.14 -7.58 6.22
CA LEU A 79 -19.43 -7.41 4.95
C LEU A 79 -19.83 -8.50 3.95
N ARG A 80 -19.98 -9.74 4.41
CA ARG A 80 -20.46 -10.86 3.59
C ARG A 80 -21.80 -10.57 2.93
N ARG A 81 -22.75 -9.98 3.67
CA ARG A 81 -24.04 -9.54 3.11
C ARG A 81 -23.86 -8.50 2.00
N THR A 82 -22.90 -7.59 2.15
CA THR A 82 -22.59 -6.59 1.11
C THR A 82 -21.96 -7.26 -0.13
N LEU A 83 -21.03 -8.21 0.06
CA LEU A 83 -20.41 -8.96 -1.04
C LEU A 83 -21.44 -9.78 -1.82
N ASN A 84 -22.39 -10.43 -1.13
CA ASN A 84 -23.47 -11.19 -1.74
C ASN A 84 -24.40 -10.34 -2.63
N GLN A 85 -24.46 -9.03 -2.42
CA GLN A 85 -25.25 -8.13 -3.28
C GLN A 85 -24.60 -7.90 -4.65
N GLN A 86 -23.30 -8.21 -4.80
CA GLN A 86 -22.53 -8.05 -6.04
C GLN A 86 -22.71 -6.65 -6.69
N ARG A 87 -22.86 -5.62 -5.87
CA ARG A 87 -23.15 -4.25 -6.31
C ARG A 87 -21.92 -3.44 -6.70
N PHE A 88 -20.74 -4.03 -6.58
CA PHE A 88 -19.47 -3.38 -6.88
C PHE A 88 -18.67 -4.19 -7.89
N GLN A 89 -17.98 -3.49 -8.78
CA GLN A 89 -17.01 -4.04 -9.70
C GLN A 89 -15.62 -3.53 -9.35
N VAL A 90 -14.63 -4.42 -9.33
CA VAL A 90 -13.22 -4.05 -9.08
C VAL A 90 -12.44 -4.12 -10.39
N THR A 91 -11.60 -3.10 -10.62
CA THR A 91 -10.65 -3.04 -11.74
C THR A 91 -9.28 -2.60 -11.22
N ALA A 92 -8.26 -2.71 -12.06
CA ALA A 92 -6.96 -2.13 -11.77
C ALA A 92 -6.41 -1.35 -12.96
N ASP A 93 -5.52 -0.42 -12.68
CA ASP A 93 -4.70 0.35 -13.64
C ASP A 93 -5.48 1.07 -14.73
N ARG A 94 -6.76 1.39 -14.49
CA ARG A 94 -7.57 2.16 -15.45
C ARG A 94 -7.43 3.66 -15.25
N HIS A 95 -7.25 4.09 -14.00
CA HIS A 95 -7.31 5.51 -13.65
C HIS A 95 -6.34 5.90 -12.53
N PHE A 96 -5.08 5.44 -12.59
CA PHE A 96 -4.07 5.70 -11.56
C PHE A 96 -4.01 7.18 -11.12
N GLY A 97 -3.87 8.10 -12.09
CA GLY A 97 -3.79 9.54 -11.81
C GLY A 97 -5.03 10.10 -11.09
N ARG A 98 -6.23 9.54 -11.35
CA ARG A 98 -7.45 9.93 -10.63
C ARG A 98 -7.45 9.37 -9.21
N ILE A 99 -7.02 8.12 -9.04
CA ILE A 99 -6.98 7.44 -7.73
C ILE A 99 -6.01 8.13 -6.78
N ILE A 100 -4.78 8.39 -7.20
CA ILE A 100 -3.78 9.04 -6.34
C ILE A 100 -4.21 10.46 -5.94
N ARG A 101 -4.83 11.22 -6.87
CA ARG A 101 -5.37 12.56 -6.56
C ARG A 101 -6.57 12.51 -5.60
N LEU A 102 -7.45 11.52 -5.72
CA LEU A 102 -8.55 11.33 -4.75
C LEU A 102 -8.02 10.88 -3.39
N CYS A 103 -7.00 10.01 -3.34
CA CYS A 103 -6.29 9.69 -2.11
C CYS A 103 -5.73 10.97 -1.47
N ALA A 104 -5.20 11.91 -2.25
CA ALA A 104 -4.63 13.16 -1.79
C ALA A 104 -5.67 14.17 -1.26
N SER A 105 -6.89 14.16 -1.80
CA SER A 105 -7.92 15.16 -1.47
C SER A 105 -8.97 14.71 -0.43
N THR A 106 -9.10 13.41 -0.16
CA THR A 106 -10.25 12.87 0.61
C THR A 106 -10.05 12.89 2.13
N ARG A 107 -8.86 13.23 2.64
CA ARG A 107 -8.64 13.34 4.10
C ARG A 107 -8.88 14.77 4.57
N ALA A 108 -9.71 14.92 5.60
CA ALA A 108 -10.14 16.22 6.13
C ALA A 108 -8.99 17.07 6.71
N GLU A 109 -7.89 16.45 7.13
CA GLU A 109 -6.73 17.12 7.75
C GLU A 109 -5.56 17.31 6.78
N GLY A 110 -5.82 17.24 5.47
CA GLY A 110 -4.77 17.17 4.46
C GLY A 110 -4.18 15.78 4.34
N THR A 111 -3.34 15.59 3.33
CA THR A 111 -2.60 14.35 3.14
C THR A 111 -1.13 14.66 2.97
N TRP A 112 -0.30 13.68 3.30
CA TRP A 112 1.12 13.72 2.98
C TRP A 112 1.37 13.75 1.47
N ILE A 113 0.39 13.40 0.62
CA ILE A 113 0.54 13.20 -0.83
C ILE A 113 0.68 14.53 -1.58
N THR A 114 1.92 15.00 -1.66
CA THR A 114 2.35 16.20 -2.40
C THR A 114 2.28 15.99 -3.93
N GLU A 115 2.34 17.07 -4.72
CA GLU A 115 2.39 16.95 -6.19
C GLU A 115 3.67 16.25 -6.67
N GLU A 116 4.78 16.37 -5.93
CA GLU A 116 6.03 15.65 -6.21
C GLU A 116 5.86 14.13 -6.05
N MET A 117 5.14 13.69 -5.01
CA MET A 117 4.77 12.28 -4.87
C MET A 117 3.81 11.83 -5.96
N ILE A 118 2.82 12.64 -6.32
CA ILE A 118 1.92 12.31 -7.43
C ILE A 118 2.71 12.07 -8.71
N ALA A 119 3.68 12.93 -9.02
CA ALA A 119 4.55 12.79 -10.19
C ALA A 119 5.40 11.50 -10.12
N SER A 120 6.06 11.27 -8.99
CA SER A 120 6.99 10.14 -8.80
C SER A 120 6.26 8.79 -8.84
N TYR A 121 5.12 8.68 -8.16
CA TYR A 121 4.32 7.45 -8.19
C TYR A 121 3.61 7.25 -9.54
N SER A 122 3.32 8.32 -10.28
CA SER A 122 2.83 8.21 -11.66
C SER A 122 3.92 7.72 -12.63
N GLU A 123 5.20 8.02 -12.37
CA GLU A 123 6.32 7.39 -13.08
C GLU A 123 6.44 5.91 -12.71
N LEU A 124 6.39 5.56 -11.43
CA LEU A 124 6.39 4.17 -10.98
C LEU A 124 5.24 3.37 -11.59
N HIS A 125 4.08 3.99 -11.80
CA HIS A 125 2.97 3.35 -12.49
C HIS A 125 3.28 3.07 -13.96
N ARG A 126 3.88 4.03 -14.67
CA ARG A 126 4.32 3.84 -16.07
C ARG A 126 5.41 2.78 -16.20
N MET A 127 6.23 2.59 -15.16
CA MET A 127 7.22 1.51 -15.07
C MET A 127 6.62 0.14 -14.71
N GLY A 128 5.30 0.06 -14.41
CA GLY A 128 4.64 -1.17 -13.99
C GLY A 128 5.00 -1.61 -12.56
N VAL A 129 5.37 -0.66 -11.70
CA VAL A 129 5.70 -0.89 -10.28
C VAL A 129 4.56 -0.43 -9.38
N ALA A 130 3.96 0.73 -9.65
CA ALA A 130 2.81 1.23 -8.91
C ALA A 130 1.50 0.88 -9.62
N HIS A 131 0.50 0.50 -8.85
CA HIS A 131 -0.78 0.04 -9.37
C HIS A 131 -1.94 0.68 -8.64
N SER A 132 -3.00 1.01 -9.38
CA SER A 132 -4.25 1.47 -8.81
C SER A 132 -5.28 0.37 -8.82
N ILE A 133 -6.11 0.32 -7.78
CA ILE A 133 -7.29 -0.54 -7.72
C ILE A 133 -8.50 0.38 -7.60
N GLU A 134 -9.42 0.25 -8.54
CA GLU A 134 -10.65 1.03 -8.56
C GLU A 134 -11.83 0.15 -8.20
N ILE A 135 -12.79 0.71 -7.45
CA ILE A 135 -14.08 0.06 -7.21
C ILE A 135 -15.21 0.93 -7.72
N TRP A 136 -16.08 0.34 -8.54
CA TRP A 136 -17.17 1.00 -9.25
C TRP A 136 -18.52 0.49 -8.74
N ASN A 137 -19.51 1.36 -8.62
CA ASN A 137 -20.89 0.95 -8.34
C ASN A 137 -21.60 0.46 -9.61
N GLN A 138 -22.84 -0.03 -9.46
CA GLN A 138 -23.66 -0.52 -10.57
C GLN A 138 -24.00 0.53 -11.64
N ARG A 139 -23.88 1.83 -11.32
CA ARG A 139 -24.06 2.93 -12.27
C ARG A 139 -22.79 3.22 -13.08
N GLY A 140 -21.70 2.50 -12.82
CA GLY A 140 -20.40 2.74 -13.44
C GLY A 140 -19.65 3.94 -12.85
N GLU A 141 -20.06 4.43 -11.68
CA GLU A 141 -19.40 5.54 -10.99
C GLU A 141 -18.35 5.01 -10.00
N LEU A 142 -17.29 5.79 -9.79
CA LEU A 142 -16.23 5.44 -8.86
C LEU A 142 -16.76 5.50 -7.42
N ALA A 143 -16.73 4.38 -6.73
CA ALA A 143 -17.20 4.23 -5.35
C ALA A 143 -16.04 4.28 -4.32
N GLY A 144 -14.79 4.20 -4.78
CA GLY A 144 -13.59 4.24 -3.96
C GLY A 144 -12.37 3.78 -4.74
N GLY A 145 -11.23 3.69 -4.07
CA GLY A 145 -10.02 3.16 -4.67
C GLY A 145 -8.83 3.21 -3.75
N MET A 146 -7.74 2.59 -4.19
CA MET A 146 -6.43 2.68 -3.56
C MET A 146 -5.32 2.59 -4.58
N TYR A 147 -4.11 2.97 -4.19
CA TYR A 147 -2.92 2.63 -4.94
C TYR A 147 -1.87 1.99 -4.03
N GLY A 148 -0.94 1.28 -4.64
CA GLY A 148 0.16 0.63 -3.95
C GLY A 148 1.28 0.24 -4.91
N LEU A 149 2.39 -0.25 -4.37
CA LEU A 149 3.52 -0.74 -5.15
C LEU A 149 3.57 -2.27 -5.11
N ALA A 150 3.91 -2.88 -6.23
CA ALA A 150 4.14 -4.30 -6.32
C ALA A 150 5.60 -4.58 -6.66
N ILE A 151 6.33 -5.17 -5.71
CA ILE A 151 7.74 -5.50 -5.87
C ILE A 151 7.94 -6.94 -5.39
N GLY A 152 8.35 -7.80 -6.32
CA GLY A 152 8.41 -9.24 -6.09
C GLY A 152 7.05 -9.81 -5.67
N ARG A 153 7.01 -10.56 -4.57
CA ARG A 153 5.79 -11.10 -3.96
C ARG A 153 5.27 -10.25 -2.79
N CYS A 154 5.62 -8.96 -2.74
CA CYS A 154 5.14 -7.99 -1.77
C CYS A 154 4.27 -6.93 -2.44
N PHE A 155 3.14 -6.61 -1.82
CA PHE A 155 2.32 -5.46 -2.19
C PHE A 155 2.35 -4.42 -1.07
N PHE A 156 2.75 -3.20 -1.36
CA PHE A 156 2.83 -2.10 -0.40
C PHE A 156 1.64 -1.18 -0.62
N GLY A 157 0.64 -1.25 0.26
CA GLY A 157 -0.58 -0.44 0.14
C GLY A 157 -0.30 0.99 0.62
N GLU A 158 -0.44 1.99 -0.24
CA GLU A 158 -0.01 3.36 0.11
C GLU A 158 -1.14 4.18 0.72
N SER A 159 -2.25 4.31 -0.01
CA SER A 159 -3.39 5.06 0.47
C SER A 159 -4.66 4.59 -0.23
N MET A 160 -5.77 4.82 0.45
CA MET A 160 -7.10 4.37 0.04
C MET A 160 -8.13 5.42 0.43
N PHE A 161 -9.22 5.49 -0.34
CA PHE A 161 -10.39 6.30 -0.03
C PHE A 161 -11.68 5.52 -0.35
N SER A 162 -12.79 5.97 0.22
CA SER A 162 -14.12 5.40 -0.02
C SER A 162 -15.11 6.55 -0.21
N LEU A 163 -15.86 6.51 -1.30
CA LEU A 163 -16.95 7.46 -1.60
C LEU A 163 -18.33 6.85 -1.29
N GLU A 164 -18.42 5.52 -1.28
CA GLU A 164 -19.62 4.79 -0.84
C GLU A 164 -19.33 3.85 0.33
N THR A 165 -20.35 3.61 1.15
CA THR A 165 -20.28 2.69 2.29
C THR A 165 -19.87 1.29 1.83
N ASN A 166 -18.88 0.72 2.55
CA ASN A 166 -18.28 -0.59 2.32
C ASN A 166 -17.47 -0.75 1.02
N ALA A 167 -17.31 0.29 0.20
CA ALA A 167 -16.54 0.17 -1.03
C ALA A 167 -15.07 -0.19 -0.76
N SER A 168 -14.39 0.52 0.15
CA SER A 168 -13.01 0.17 0.57
C SER A 168 -12.87 -1.24 1.14
N LYS A 169 -13.85 -1.72 1.93
CA LYS A 169 -13.84 -3.08 2.49
C LYS A 169 -13.98 -4.14 1.41
N VAL A 170 -14.89 -3.93 0.46
CA VAL A 170 -15.06 -4.85 -0.69
C VAL A 170 -13.80 -4.86 -1.54
N LEU A 171 -13.22 -3.69 -1.81
CA LEU A 171 -11.95 -3.58 -2.52
C LEU A 171 -10.86 -4.41 -1.85
N MET A 172 -10.68 -4.26 -0.53
CA MET A 172 -9.68 -5.01 0.24
C MET A 172 -9.87 -6.52 0.18
N VAL A 173 -11.12 -7.01 0.23
CA VAL A 173 -11.41 -8.44 0.07
C VAL A 173 -11.01 -8.94 -1.31
N HIS A 174 -11.42 -8.22 -2.36
CA HIS A 174 -11.05 -8.57 -3.74
C HIS A 174 -9.54 -8.56 -3.94
N LEU A 175 -8.86 -7.51 -3.44
CA LEU A 175 -7.42 -7.37 -3.57
C LEU A 175 -6.68 -8.48 -2.83
N ALA A 176 -7.02 -8.76 -1.57
CA ALA A 176 -6.35 -9.81 -0.80
C ALA A 176 -6.47 -11.18 -1.48
N HIS A 177 -7.67 -11.57 -1.94
CA HIS A 177 -7.81 -12.82 -2.67
C HIS A 177 -7.11 -12.82 -4.03
N GLN A 178 -7.11 -11.69 -4.75
CA GLN A 178 -6.40 -11.59 -6.02
C GLN A 178 -4.88 -11.71 -5.83
N LEU A 179 -4.31 -11.03 -4.84
CA LEU A 179 -2.90 -11.13 -4.45
C LEU A 179 -2.54 -12.57 -4.05
N GLN A 180 -3.42 -13.25 -3.30
CA GLN A 180 -3.24 -14.66 -2.97
C GLN A 180 -3.18 -15.54 -4.23
N LEU A 181 -4.09 -15.33 -5.20
CA LEU A 181 -4.09 -16.07 -6.47
C LEU A 181 -2.82 -15.80 -7.30
N TRP A 182 -2.26 -14.60 -7.21
CA TRP A 182 -1.02 -14.21 -7.89
C TRP A 182 0.25 -14.59 -7.13
N GLY A 183 0.13 -15.31 -6.01
CA GLY A 183 1.28 -15.81 -5.25
C GLY A 183 1.98 -14.74 -4.39
N TYR A 184 1.35 -13.59 -4.16
CA TYR A 184 1.86 -12.60 -3.19
C TYR A 184 1.78 -13.16 -1.78
N ARG A 185 2.79 -12.82 -0.98
CA ARG A 185 2.96 -13.36 0.37
C ARG A 185 2.50 -12.40 1.44
N ILE A 186 2.62 -11.10 1.20
CA ILE A 186 2.35 -10.08 2.19
C ILE A 186 1.83 -8.81 1.53
N MET A 187 0.90 -8.17 2.22
CA MET A 187 0.54 -6.79 1.99
C MET A 187 1.06 -5.93 3.15
N ASP A 188 1.97 -5.01 2.86
CA ASP A 188 2.45 -4.00 3.83
C ASP A 188 1.40 -2.90 3.95
N CYS A 189 1.02 -2.61 5.19
CA CYS A 189 0.07 -1.57 5.54
C CYS A 189 0.73 -0.46 6.38
N GLN A 190 2.06 -0.49 6.53
CA GLN A 190 2.89 0.45 7.25
C GLN A 190 2.47 0.66 8.71
N VAL A 191 1.49 1.53 8.95
CA VAL A 191 0.97 1.92 10.26
C VAL A 191 -0.44 1.37 10.45
N GLU A 192 -0.72 0.87 11.65
CA GLU A 192 -2.03 0.29 11.93
C GLU A 192 -3.16 1.32 11.90
N SER A 193 -4.34 0.85 11.53
CA SER A 193 -5.58 1.60 11.72
C SER A 193 -6.67 0.65 12.15
N ARG A 194 -7.64 1.14 12.93
CA ARG A 194 -8.80 0.35 13.35
C ARG A 194 -9.50 -0.32 12.17
N HIS A 195 -9.55 0.36 11.01
CA HIS A 195 -10.12 -0.19 9.80
C HIS A 195 -9.37 -1.46 9.34
N LEU A 196 -8.04 -1.38 9.21
CA LEU A 196 -7.20 -2.50 8.78
C LEU A 196 -7.26 -3.68 9.76
N LEU A 197 -7.18 -3.40 11.07
CA LEU A 197 -7.25 -4.44 12.10
C LEU A 197 -8.57 -5.23 12.03
N THR A 198 -9.70 -4.55 11.77
CA THR A 198 -11.00 -5.25 11.59
C THR A 198 -11.08 -6.10 10.32
N MET A 199 -10.16 -5.89 9.36
CA MET A 199 -10.06 -6.66 8.12
C MET A 199 -9.01 -7.79 8.22
N GLY A 200 -8.43 -8.03 9.41
CA GLY A 200 -7.46 -9.10 9.64
C GLY A 200 -6.00 -8.65 9.57
N ALA A 201 -5.72 -7.36 9.41
CA ALA A 201 -4.35 -6.86 9.55
C ALA A 201 -3.86 -7.02 10.99
N ARG A 202 -2.55 -7.17 11.15
CA ARG A 202 -1.88 -7.27 12.46
C ARG A 202 -0.52 -6.59 12.41
N THR A 203 -0.03 -6.20 13.58
CA THR A 203 1.33 -5.70 13.76
C THR A 203 2.28 -6.87 14.01
N ILE A 204 3.45 -6.83 13.38
CA ILE A 204 4.57 -7.76 13.58
C ILE A 204 5.85 -6.99 13.89
N PRO A 205 6.84 -7.58 14.59
CA PRO A 205 8.13 -6.94 14.77
C PRO A 205 8.77 -6.55 13.43
N ARG A 206 9.45 -5.40 13.38
CA ARG A 206 10.17 -4.94 12.17
C ARG A 206 11.13 -5.99 11.63
N GLU A 207 11.82 -6.72 12.51
CA GLU A 207 12.74 -7.79 12.11
C GLU A 207 12.02 -8.94 11.38
N GLU A 208 10.82 -9.32 11.83
CA GLU A 208 10.00 -10.34 11.17
C GLU A 208 9.56 -9.85 9.77
N PHE A 209 9.12 -8.59 9.67
CA PHE A 209 8.77 -7.99 8.38
C PHE A 209 9.95 -7.98 7.40
N LEU A 210 11.13 -7.53 7.86
CA LEU A 210 12.34 -7.49 7.02
C LEU A 210 12.80 -8.90 6.61
N SER A 211 12.60 -9.89 7.48
CA SER A 211 12.87 -11.30 7.15
C SER A 211 11.97 -11.80 6.02
N ILE A 212 10.65 -11.55 6.11
CA ILE A 212 9.69 -11.86 5.04
C ILE A 212 10.10 -11.16 3.75
N LEU A 213 10.38 -9.85 3.83
CA LEU A 213 10.76 -9.02 2.69
C LEU A 213 11.98 -9.59 1.94
N ARG A 214 13.06 -9.95 2.65
CA ARG A 214 14.25 -10.57 2.05
C ARG A 214 13.94 -11.86 1.30
N MET A 215 12.97 -12.64 1.77
CA MET A 215 12.56 -13.89 1.13
C MET A 215 11.70 -13.67 -0.13
N THR A 216 11.01 -12.54 -0.24
CA THR A 216 9.93 -12.35 -1.22
C THR A 216 10.18 -11.24 -2.24
N ILE A 217 11.05 -10.27 -1.95
CA ILE A 217 11.22 -9.06 -2.76
C ILE A 217 11.79 -9.31 -4.16
N ASP A 218 12.54 -10.39 -4.34
CA ASP A 218 13.13 -10.81 -5.62
C ASP A 218 12.41 -12.02 -6.26
N GLN A 219 11.32 -12.48 -5.63
CA GLN A 219 10.53 -13.58 -6.15
C GLN A 219 9.49 -13.05 -7.13
N LYS A 220 9.34 -13.69 -8.30
CA LYS A 220 8.32 -13.29 -9.27
C LYS A 220 6.93 -13.76 -8.82
N PRO A 221 5.89 -12.92 -8.88
CA PRO A 221 4.52 -13.37 -8.71
C PRO A 221 4.12 -14.31 -9.87
N ASP A 222 3.06 -15.08 -9.66
CA ASP A 222 2.62 -16.09 -10.64
C ASP A 222 1.94 -15.45 -11.87
N GLN A 223 1.46 -14.22 -11.72
CA GLN A 223 1.01 -13.37 -12.82
C GLN A 223 1.46 -11.93 -12.63
N THR A 224 1.70 -11.25 -13.73
CA THR A 224 2.11 -9.83 -13.78
C THR A 224 1.05 -8.94 -14.40
N ASP A 225 0.02 -9.52 -15.00
CA ASP A 225 -1.04 -8.78 -15.65
C ASP A 225 -2.07 -8.40 -14.57
N TRP A 226 -2.23 -7.09 -14.32
CA TRP A 226 -3.12 -6.53 -13.32
C TRP A 226 -4.60 -6.63 -13.70
N THR A 227 -5.03 -7.80 -14.17
CA THR A 227 -6.43 -8.10 -14.50
C THR A 227 -7.04 -8.96 -13.41
N PHE A 228 -8.06 -8.44 -12.72
CA PHE A 228 -8.73 -9.18 -11.64
C PHE A 228 -9.51 -10.38 -12.19
N LEU A 229 -9.10 -11.58 -11.78
CA LEU A 229 -9.72 -12.86 -12.12
C LEU A 229 -10.60 -13.39 -10.98
N TRP A 230 -10.26 -13.07 -9.73
CA TRP A 230 -11.01 -13.54 -8.57
C TRP A 230 -12.41 -12.94 -8.53
N ARG A 231 -13.40 -13.78 -8.22
CA ARG A 231 -14.80 -13.40 -8.03
C ARG A 231 -15.27 -13.90 -6.68
N TRP A 232 -16.10 -13.10 -6.01
CA TRP A 232 -16.77 -13.53 -4.80
C TRP A 232 -17.64 -14.76 -5.12
N PRO A 233 -17.48 -15.89 -4.40
CA PRO A 233 -18.17 -17.15 -4.73
C PRO A 233 -19.69 -17.10 -4.52
N GLY A 234 -20.21 -16.05 -3.89
CA GLY A 234 -21.63 -15.94 -3.56
C GLY A 234 -21.93 -16.38 -2.12
N PRO A 235 -23.21 -16.47 -1.75
CA PRO A 235 -23.60 -17.07 -0.48
C PRO A 235 -23.12 -18.53 -0.42
N GLU A 236 -22.59 -18.95 0.73
CA GLU A 236 -22.50 -20.38 1.05
C GLU A 236 -23.92 -20.94 1.06
N GLU A 237 -24.11 -22.12 0.44
CA GLU A 237 -25.37 -22.88 0.49
C GLU A 237 -25.80 -23.21 1.93
#